data_AF-A0A0G4KV77-F1
#
_entry.id   AF-A0A0G4KV77-F1
#
_cell.length_a   1.000
_cell.length_b   1.000
_cell.length_c   1.000
_cell.angle_alpha   90.00
_cell.angle_beta   90.00
_cell.angle_gamma   90.00
#
_symmetry.space_group_name_H-M   'P 1'
#
loop_
_entity.id
_entity.type
_entity.pdbx_description
1 polymer ?
#
loop_
_entity_poly.entity_id
_entity_poly.type
_entity_poly.pdbx_seq_one_letter_code
_entity_poly.pdbx_strand_id
1 'polypeptide(L)'
;MALHADFFADEISPDAAGPDADPPPDLLLLVEVLDAVPPAHRLEALPRQEILQLGLALKRPRADVTHARQPARKGDNVVALTPGHSTLAGQQAAHGLSREQQVWNKKIELSLGKLALMAEAEQPSESSPGLFGSRRVNKLTVAKDEAKQEEQLDEIDNELAIIQIQDDLYKQIYPSASVAVDDSAALDLAMESHATNIPRKQKALNQVFENGMRRLLNHEALDAMTLIDMLTLVALKPETASEMQDPFYLALQVADHGLKSEELKMAKRLIWRRCYIRDDWMKLNDTQLKDDAQVQEALGETALFGALITGYHHQTLETPFHYVRPSEALGAFVDGPDRRFHDMDKPFREKLVQNSKEEDTLLRKYIDKARLEKWARSTAETAETEVAAYADEQTRAGAEQTDGDAESLDETPSSLRLNGSTNGIH
;
A
#
# COMPACT_ATOMS: atom_id res chain seq x y z
N MET A 1 15.23 9.80 1.72
CA MET A 1 16.36 9.22 0.94
C MET A 1 16.90 7.94 1.56
N ALA A 2 17.19 7.85 2.86
CA ALA A 2 17.67 6.60 3.49
C ALA A 2 16.62 5.46 3.55
N LEU A 3 15.37 5.78 3.92
CA LEU A 3 14.28 4.80 4.06
C LEU A 3 13.88 4.05 2.77
N HIS A 4 14.24 4.58 1.59
CA HIS A 4 13.88 3.98 0.31
C HIS A 4 14.96 3.07 -0.27
N ALA A 5 16.20 3.16 0.21
CA ALA A 5 17.28 2.27 -0.23
C ALA A 5 17.20 0.90 0.46
N ASP A 6 16.77 0.86 1.73
CA ASP A 6 16.54 -0.38 2.48
C ASP A 6 15.38 -1.20 1.88
N PHE A 7 14.37 -0.53 1.30
CA PHE A 7 13.26 -1.17 0.57
C PHE A 7 13.72 -1.97 -0.66
N PHE A 8 14.79 -1.53 -1.35
CA PHE A 8 15.35 -2.26 -2.50
C PHE A 8 16.32 -3.38 -2.10
N ALA A 9 16.84 -3.38 -0.88
CA ALA A 9 17.83 -4.37 -0.45
C ALA A 9 17.19 -5.63 0.14
N ASP A 10 16.06 -5.50 0.86
CA ASP A 10 15.39 -6.64 1.52
C ASP A 10 14.46 -7.44 0.58
N GLU A 11 13.93 -6.86 -0.51
CA GLU A 11 12.95 -7.52 -1.39
C GLU A 11 13.52 -8.19 -2.65
N ILE A 12 14.84 -8.09 -2.90
CA ILE A 12 15.53 -8.82 -4.00
C ILE A 12 16.15 -10.12 -3.46
N SER A 13 15.51 -10.74 -2.46
CA SER A 13 15.84 -12.11 -2.08
C SER A 13 15.19 -13.07 -3.08
N PRO A 14 15.91 -14.10 -3.59
CA PRO A 14 15.37 -15.07 -4.54
C PRO A 14 14.14 -15.85 -4.01
N ASP A 15 13.81 -15.76 -2.72
CA ASP A 15 12.59 -16.33 -2.13
C ASP A 15 11.29 -15.58 -2.52
N ALA A 16 11.39 -14.36 -3.10
CA ALA A 16 10.23 -13.61 -3.58
C ALA A 16 9.71 -14.09 -4.96
N ALA A 17 10.50 -14.91 -5.66
CA ALA A 17 10.05 -15.66 -6.82
C ALA A 17 9.75 -17.08 -6.33
N GLY A 18 8.51 -17.55 -6.48
CA GLY A 18 8.13 -18.91 -6.09
C GLY A 18 9.11 -19.97 -6.64
N PRO A 19 9.19 -21.17 -6.04
CA PRO A 19 10.30 -22.13 -6.19
C PRO A 19 10.57 -22.67 -7.60
N ASP A 20 9.82 -22.26 -8.62
CA ASP A 20 9.95 -22.69 -10.02
C ASP A 20 10.12 -21.53 -11.04
N ALA A 21 10.31 -20.28 -10.58
CA ALA A 21 10.58 -19.16 -11.48
C ALA A 21 12.08 -18.82 -11.51
N ASP A 22 12.83 -19.46 -12.42
CA ASP A 22 14.19 -19.03 -12.73
C ASP A 22 14.17 -17.54 -13.14
N PRO A 23 14.90 -16.66 -12.44
CA PRO A 23 14.94 -15.26 -12.82
C PRO A 23 15.59 -15.14 -14.21
N PRO A 24 15.04 -14.30 -15.11
CA PRO A 24 15.63 -14.03 -16.41
C PRO A 24 17.15 -13.81 -16.34
N PRO A 25 17.95 -14.33 -17.31
CA PRO A 25 19.41 -14.17 -17.31
C PRO A 25 19.88 -12.71 -17.25
N ASP A 26 19.07 -11.80 -17.80
CA ASP A 26 19.31 -10.37 -17.80
C ASP A 26 19.13 -9.73 -16.39
N LEU A 27 18.43 -10.42 -15.47
CA LEU A 27 18.26 -10.04 -14.06
C LEU A 27 19.32 -10.64 -13.14
N LEU A 28 19.87 -11.82 -13.46
CA LEU A 28 21.06 -12.33 -12.78
C LEU A 28 22.24 -11.35 -12.92
N LEU A 29 22.33 -10.69 -14.07
CA LEU A 29 23.31 -9.64 -14.32
C LEU A 29 23.08 -8.39 -13.44
N LEU A 30 21.83 -8.08 -13.11
CA LEU A 30 21.44 -6.94 -12.28
C LEU A 30 21.71 -7.22 -10.79
N VAL A 31 21.45 -8.46 -10.36
CA VAL A 31 21.78 -8.97 -9.02
C VAL A 31 23.30 -9.07 -8.83
N GLU A 32 24.04 -9.63 -9.79
CA GLU A 32 25.52 -9.69 -9.74
C GLU A 32 26.17 -8.30 -9.69
N VAL A 33 25.60 -7.32 -10.40
CA VAL A 33 26.10 -5.94 -10.40
C VAL A 33 25.79 -5.22 -9.08
N LEU A 34 24.64 -5.50 -8.44
CA LEU A 34 24.27 -4.92 -7.15
C LEU A 34 25.00 -5.59 -5.95
N ASP A 35 25.32 -6.87 -6.05
CA ASP A 35 26.07 -7.62 -5.02
C ASP A 35 27.57 -7.30 -5.00
N ALA A 36 28.13 -6.85 -6.13
CA ALA A 36 29.52 -6.39 -6.21
C ALA A 36 29.76 -5.01 -5.56
N VAL A 37 28.70 -4.29 -5.17
CA VAL A 37 28.79 -2.92 -4.65
C VAL A 37 28.32 -2.85 -3.18
N PRO A 38 29.15 -2.34 -2.25
CA PRO A 38 28.77 -2.18 -0.85
C PRO A 38 27.50 -1.34 -0.68
N PRO A 39 26.62 -1.66 0.30
CA PRO A 39 25.30 -1.03 0.45
C PRO A 39 25.32 0.51 0.47
N ALA A 40 26.36 1.09 1.07
CA ALA A 40 26.53 2.54 1.18
C ALA A 40 26.82 3.27 -0.15
N HIS A 41 27.14 2.54 -1.24
CA HIS A 41 27.57 3.10 -2.52
C HIS A 41 26.73 2.64 -3.72
N ARG A 42 25.64 1.89 -3.50
CA ARG A 42 24.83 1.29 -4.59
C ARG A 42 24.17 2.30 -5.53
N LEU A 43 23.89 3.52 -5.06
CA LEU A 43 23.39 4.62 -5.89
C LEU A 43 24.50 5.47 -6.56
N GLU A 44 25.73 5.42 -6.04
CA GLU A 44 26.87 6.17 -6.60
C GLU A 44 27.62 5.37 -7.69
N ALA A 45 27.48 4.04 -7.69
CA ALA A 45 28.30 3.14 -8.50
C ALA A 45 27.76 2.81 -9.89
N LEU A 46 26.48 3.07 -10.19
CA LEU A 46 25.93 2.81 -11.53
C LEU A 46 25.96 4.09 -12.37
N PRO A 47 26.84 4.19 -13.39
CA PRO A 47 26.81 5.31 -14.30
C PRO A 47 25.42 5.40 -14.95
N ARG A 48 24.84 6.60 -14.99
CA ARG A 48 23.53 6.94 -15.58
C ARG A 48 23.22 6.28 -16.93
N GLN A 49 24.25 5.96 -17.73
CA GLN A 49 24.10 5.25 -19.00
C GLN A 49 23.70 3.79 -18.84
N GLU A 50 24.10 3.11 -17.76
CA GLU A 50 23.78 1.70 -17.51
C GLU A 50 22.31 1.53 -17.07
N ILE A 51 21.79 2.41 -16.23
CA ILE A 51 20.37 2.44 -15.85
C ILE A 51 19.47 2.66 -17.09
N LEU A 52 19.88 3.57 -17.99
CA LEU A 52 19.20 3.82 -19.26
C LEU A 52 19.33 2.66 -20.25
N GLN A 53 20.47 1.95 -20.26
CA GLN A 53 20.66 0.76 -21.10
C GLN A 53 19.85 -0.44 -20.60
N LEU A 54 19.69 -0.61 -19.29
CA LEU A 54 18.84 -1.64 -18.69
C LEU A 54 17.37 -1.46 -19.08
N GLY A 55 16.87 -0.22 -19.05
CA GLY A 55 15.53 0.11 -19.55
C GLY A 55 15.33 -0.16 -21.06
N LEU A 56 16.40 -0.05 -21.86
CA LEU A 56 16.38 -0.37 -23.30
C LEU A 56 16.55 -1.86 -23.60
N ALA A 57 17.30 -2.60 -22.78
CA ALA A 57 17.57 -4.03 -22.95
C ALA A 57 16.30 -4.88 -22.75
N LEU A 58 15.46 -4.51 -21.79
CA LEU A 58 14.16 -5.15 -21.52
C LEU A 58 13.12 -4.96 -22.64
N LYS A 59 13.41 -4.09 -23.63
CA LYS A 59 12.53 -3.82 -24.79
C LYS A 59 12.67 -4.83 -25.94
N ARG A 60 13.48 -5.89 -25.81
CA ARG A 60 13.54 -6.91 -26.87
C ARG A 60 12.19 -7.64 -26.93
N PRO A 61 11.42 -7.52 -28.04
CA PRO A 61 10.22 -8.32 -28.19
C PRO A 61 10.63 -9.80 -28.24
N ARG A 62 9.89 -10.67 -27.53
CA ARG A 62 9.91 -12.11 -27.80
C ARG A 62 9.62 -12.31 -29.29
N ALA A 63 10.65 -12.57 -30.08
CA ALA A 63 10.48 -13.03 -31.45
C ALA A 63 10.11 -14.51 -31.38
N ASP A 64 8.87 -14.82 -31.76
CA ASP A 64 8.42 -16.18 -31.99
C ASP A 64 9.36 -16.89 -32.97
N VAL A 65 9.89 -18.02 -32.52
CA VAL A 65 10.73 -18.90 -33.33
C VAL A 65 9.83 -19.70 -34.27
N THR A 66 9.68 -19.26 -35.52
CA THR A 66 9.44 -20.19 -36.65
C THR A 66 10.11 -19.71 -37.96
N HIS A 67 10.91 -20.62 -38.52
CA HIS A 67 11.61 -20.68 -39.81
C HIS A 67 11.41 -19.57 -40.88
N ALA A 68 12.52 -19.00 -41.38
CA ALA A 68 13.06 -19.26 -42.75
C ALA A 68 14.35 -18.46 -43.06
N ARG A 69 15.27 -19.09 -43.80
CA ARG A 69 16.58 -18.59 -44.28
C ARG A 69 16.45 -17.45 -45.30
N GLN A 70 17.30 -16.41 -45.23
CA GLN A 70 18.30 -15.96 -46.24
C GLN A 70 18.82 -14.51 -46.01
N PRO A 71 19.98 -14.09 -46.60
CA PRO A 71 21.04 -13.43 -45.83
C PRO A 71 21.27 -11.93 -46.11
N ALA A 72 21.93 -11.31 -45.12
CA ALA A 72 22.93 -10.24 -45.17
C ALA A 72 22.78 -9.08 -46.17
N ARG A 73 22.53 -7.88 -45.64
CA ARG A 73 23.17 -6.64 -46.12
C ARG A 73 23.64 -5.76 -44.96
N LYS A 74 24.96 -5.52 -44.97
CA LYS A 74 25.64 -4.42 -44.27
C LYS A 74 25.03 -3.08 -44.68
N GLY A 75 24.82 -2.22 -43.70
CA GLY A 75 24.46 -0.83 -43.88
C GLY A 75 24.49 -0.14 -42.53
N ASP A 76 25.60 0.53 -42.25
CA ASP A 76 25.80 1.39 -41.09
C ASP A 76 24.63 2.37 -40.97
N ASN A 77 24.04 2.45 -39.78
CA ASN A 77 23.30 3.63 -39.33
C ASN A 77 23.56 3.80 -37.84
N VAL A 78 24.54 4.67 -37.57
CA VAL A 78 24.68 5.35 -36.28
C VAL A 78 23.39 6.13 -36.07
N VAL A 79 22.51 5.62 -35.21
CA VAL A 79 21.28 6.31 -34.84
C VAL A 79 21.67 7.44 -33.89
N ALA A 80 21.54 8.66 -34.40
CA ALA A 80 21.66 9.88 -33.64
C ALA A 80 20.66 9.89 -32.46
N LEU A 81 21.17 10.19 -31.27
CA LEU A 81 20.40 10.54 -30.07
C LEU A 81 19.50 11.74 -30.40
N THR A 82 18.20 11.51 -30.41
CA THR A 82 17.18 12.55 -30.55
C THR A 82 16.53 12.81 -29.18
N PRO A 83 16.07 14.03 -28.90
CA PRO A 83 15.43 14.38 -27.63
C PRO A 83 14.02 13.78 -27.61
N GLY A 84 13.87 12.59 -27.01
CA GLY A 84 12.60 11.86 -26.91
C GLY A 84 12.36 11.21 -25.56
N HIS A 85 13.14 11.57 -24.54
CA HIS A 85 13.11 10.93 -23.22
C HIS A 85 11.80 11.18 -22.45
N SER A 86 11.21 12.37 -22.58
CA SER A 86 9.90 12.73 -21.96
C SER A 86 8.77 11.81 -22.42
N THR A 87 8.83 11.30 -23.66
CA THR A 87 7.81 10.42 -24.22
C THR A 87 7.98 8.98 -23.75
N LEU A 88 9.20 8.56 -23.39
CA LEU A 88 9.50 7.17 -23.00
C LEU A 88 9.15 6.92 -21.53
N ALA A 89 9.48 7.84 -20.63
CA ALA A 89 9.08 7.75 -19.22
C ALA A 89 7.55 7.79 -19.07
N GLY A 90 6.90 8.73 -19.78
CA GLY A 90 5.44 8.80 -19.85
C GLY A 90 4.80 7.56 -20.48
N GLN A 91 5.46 6.88 -21.44
CA GLN A 91 4.96 5.62 -22.01
C GLN A 91 5.05 4.45 -21.03
N GLN A 92 6.16 4.30 -20.29
CA GLN A 92 6.30 3.22 -19.31
C GLN A 92 5.32 3.40 -18.13
N ALA A 93 5.23 4.61 -17.57
CA ALA A 93 4.23 4.91 -16.55
C ALA A 93 2.80 4.66 -17.06
N ALA A 94 2.48 5.11 -18.28
CA ALA A 94 1.18 4.86 -18.89
C ALA A 94 0.88 3.37 -19.11
N HIS A 95 1.89 2.54 -19.37
CA HIS A 95 1.72 1.10 -19.54
C HIS A 95 1.36 0.43 -18.19
N GLY A 96 2.12 0.72 -17.14
CA GLY A 96 1.82 0.24 -15.78
C GLY A 96 0.46 0.72 -15.26
N LEU A 97 0.06 1.94 -15.64
CA LEU A 97 -1.24 2.53 -15.30
C LEU A 97 -2.43 1.93 -16.06
N SER A 98 -2.24 1.37 -17.25
CA SER A 98 -3.38 1.08 -18.15
C SER A 98 -3.63 -0.39 -18.45
N ARG A 99 -2.68 -1.32 -18.27
CA ARG A 99 -2.86 -2.68 -18.82
C ARG A 99 -2.10 -3.84 -18.19
N GLU A 100 -1.28 -3.64 -17.18
CA GLU A 100 -0.49 -4.74 -16.63
C GLU A 100 -1.31 -5.63 -15.68
N GLN A 101 -1.33 -6.93 -15.96
CA GLN A 101 -2.13 -7.89 -15.19
C GLN A 101 -1.34 -8.50 -14.03
N GLN A 102 -0.02 -8.57 -14.11
CA GLN A 102 0.81 -9.16 -13.06
C GLN A 102 1.29 -8.08 -12.10
N VAL A 103 1.07 -8.29 -10.79
CA VAL A 103 1.43 -7.32 -9.74
C VAL A 103 2.90 -6.95 -9.81
N TRP A 104 3.77 -7.95 -9.98
CA TRP A 104 5.22 -7.74 -10.02
C TRP A 104 5.64 -6.87 -11.21
N ASN A 105 5.16 -7.17 -12.41
CA ASN A 105 5.43 -6.35 -13.60
C ASN A 105 4.95 -4.90 -13.37
N LYS A 106 3.75 -4.74 -12.84
CA LYS A 106 3.16 -3.43 -12.56
C LYS A 106 4.02 -2.64 -11.56
N LYS A 107 4.46 -3.28 -10.47
CA LYS A 107 5.36 -2.71 -9.45
C LYS A 107 6.67 -2.23 -10.07
N ILE A 108 7.30 -3.05 -10.91
CA ILE A 108 8.56 -2.69 -11.59
C ILE A 108 8.36 -1.54 -12.58
N GLU A 109 7.34 -1.61 -13.43
CA GLU A 109 7.07 -0.56 -14.43
C GLU A 109 6.78 0.79 -13.78
N LEU A 110 5.97 0.80 -12.70
CA LEU A 110 5.66 2.02 -11.94
C LEU A 110 6.89 2.56 -11.21
N SER A 111 7.67 1.70 -10.55
CA SER A 111 8.88 2.11 -9.83
C SER A 111 9.93 2.70 -10.77
N LEU A 112 10.14 2.06 -11.93
CA LEU A 112 11.06 2.56 -12.96
C LEU A 112 10.54 3.87 -13.57
N GLY A 113 9.22 3.96 -13.83
CA GLY A 113 8.56 5.18 -14.28
C GLY A 113 8.75 6.35 -13.30
N LYS A 114 8.56 6.10 -12.00
CA LYS A 114 8.80 7.09 -10.93
C LYS A 114 10.25 7.57 -10.93
N LEU A 115 11.22 6.65 -10.94
CA LEU A 115 12.64 6.99 -10.98
C LEU A 115 13.01 7.80 -12.23
N ALA A 116 12.45 7.44 -13.38
CA ALA A 116 12.67 8.18 -14.63
C ALA A 116 12.11 9.61 -14.56
N LEU A 117 10.90 9.78 -14.01
CA LEU A 117 10.28 11.09 -13.82
C LEU A 117 11.04 11.95 -12.80
N MET A 118 11.51 11.36 -11.70
CA MET A 118 12.34 12.05 -10.71
C MET A 118 13.69 12.47 -11.31
N ALA A 119 14.34 11.58 -12.07
CA ALA A 119 15.60 11.89 -12.76
C ALA A 119 15.45 12.95 -13.88
N GLU A 120 14.24 13.10 -14.44
CA GLU A 120 13.91 14.18 -15.36
C GLU A 120 13.73 15.52 -14.62
N ALA A 121 13.07 15.51 -13.45
CA ALA A 121 12.88 16.69 -12.61
C ALA A 121 14.20 17.26 -12.05
N GLU A 122 15.19 16.40 -11.77
CA GLU A 122 16.50 16.81 -11.27
C GLU A 122 17.41 17.43 -12.35
N GLN A 123 17.05 17.38 -13.63
CA GLN A 123 17.84 18.09 -14.64
C GLN A 123 17.73 19.59 -14.39
N PRO A 124 18.82 20.28 -14.03
CA PRO A 124 18.79 21.73 -14.00
C PRO A 124 18.37 22.17 -15.40
N SER A 125 17.39 23.06 -15.48
CA SER A 125 17.07 23.74 -16.73
C SER A 125 18.28 24.53 -17.18
N GLU A 126 19.22 23.85 -17.86
CA GLU A 126 20.20 24.46 -18.75
C GLU A 126 19.42 25.01 -19.94
N SER A 127 18.67 26.07 -19.63
CA SER A 127 18.41 27.15 -20.54
C SER A 127 19.77 27.56 -21.08
N SER A 128 20.08 27.07 -22.28
CA SER A 128 21.08 27.68 -23.15
C SER A 128 20.98 29.20 -22.99
N PRO A 129 22.09 29.94 -22.77
CA PRO A 129 22.06 31.39 -22.78
C PRO A 129 21.84 31.86 -24.22
N GLY A 130 20.60 31.73 -24.69
CA GLY A 130 20.10 32.30 -25.93
C GLY A 130 19.93 33.79 -25.74
N LEU A 131 20.96 34.51 -26.17
CA LEU A 131 20.95 35.94 -26.38
C LEU A 131 19.70 36.33 -27.19
N PHE A 132 18.92 37.29 -26.68
CA PHE A 132 17.74 37.94 -27.28
C PHE A 132 16.35 37.29 -27.09
N GLY A 133 15.66 37.73 -26.03
CA GLY A 133 14.37 38.42 -26.18
C GLY A 133 13.10 37.59 -26.35
N SER A 134 12.63 36.90 -25.29
CA SER A 134 11.17 36.77 -25.02
C SER A 134 10.92 36.18 -23.61
N ARG A 135 10.87 37.02 -22.57
CA ARG A 135 10.92 36.59 -21.15
C ARG A 135 9.57 36.58 -20.40
N ARG A 136 8.43 36.56 -21.11
CA ARG A 136 7.10 36.51 -20.43
C ARG A 136 6.19 35.35 -20.82
N VAL A 137 6.56 34.53 -21.80
CA VAL A 137 5.69 33.41 -22.26
C VAL A 137 6.04 32.07 -21.57
N ASN A 138 7.25 31.90 -21.02
CA ASN A 138 7.71 30.59 -20.53
C ASN A 138 7.46 30.27 -19.05
N LYS A 139 7.00 31.23 -18.21
CA LYS A 139 6.81 30.93 -16.77
C LYS A 139 5.51 30.14 -16.51
N LEU A 140 4.46 30.41 -17.28
CA LEU A 140 3.16 29.75 -17.12
C LEU A 140 3.17 28.32 -17.71
N THR A 141 3.95 28.08 -18.76
CA THR A 141 4.10 26.74 -19.35
C THR A 141 4.95 25.84 -18.48
N VAL A 142 6.07 26.33 -17.93
CA VAL A 142 6.92 25.58 -17.00
C VAL A 142 6.16 25.20 -15.73
N ALA A 143 5.42 26.13 -15.11
CA ALA A 143 4.60 25.83 -13.93
C ALA A 143 3.47 24.82 -14.21
N LYS A 144 2.95 24.79 -15.45
CA LYS A 144 1.92 23.83 -15.86
C LYS A 144 2.50 22.44 -16.12
N ASP A 145 3.71 22.36 -16.66
CA ASP A 145 4.42 21.11 -16.89
C ASP A 145 4.89 20.51 -15.56
N GLU A 146 5.37 21.33 -14.61
CA GLU A 146 5.70 20.91 -13.23
C GLU A 146 4.47 20.36 -12.49
N ALA A 147 3.34 21.09 -12.49
CA ALA A 147 2.12 20.63 -11.84
C ALA A 147 1.55 19.33 -12.44
N LYS A 148 1.69 19.15 -13.75
CA LYS A 148 1.27 17.91 -14.42
C LYS A 148 2.20 16.75 -14.08
N GLN A 149 3.50 17.01 -13.93
CA GLN A 149 4.48 16.00 -13.52
C GLN A 149 4.27 15.59 -12.05
N GLU A 150 3.93 16.54 -11.18
CA GLU A 150 3.54 16.28 -9.80
C GLU A 150 2.26 15.42 -9.73
N GLU A 151 1.21 15.77 -10.48
CA GLU A 151 0.00 14.95 -10.58
C GLU A 151 0.28 13.52 -11.08
N GLN A 152 1.21 13.36 -12.04
CA GLN A 152 1.63 12.04 -12.52
C GLN A 152 2.41 11.24 -11.48
N LEU A 153 3.27 11.90 -10.70
CA LEU A 153 3.99 11.26 -9.60
C LEU A 153 3.03 10.82 -8.49
N ASP A 154 2.05 11.65 -8.15
CA ASP A 154 1.01 11.31 -7.18
C ASP A 154 0.18 10.11 -7.65
N GLU A 155 -0.19 10.03 -8.94
CA GLU A 155 -0.89 8.87 -9.49
C GLU A 155 -0.05 7.59 -9.41
N ILE A 156 1.25 7.66 -9.67
CA ILE A 156 2.15 6.51 -9.52
C ILE A 156 2.28 6.10 -8.05
N ASP A 157 2.39 7.06 -7.14
CA ASP A 157 2.53 6.80 -5.70
C ASP A 157 1.27 6.17 -5.12
N ASN A 158 0.11 6.63 -5.55
CA ASN A 158 -1.18 6.03 -5.21
C ASN A 158 -1.27 4.56 -5.67
N GLU A 159 -0.86 4.25 -6.90
CA GLU A 159 -0.87 2.89 -7.42
C GLU A 159 0.16 1.98 -6.72
N LEU A 160 1.35 2.50 -6.42
CA LEU A 160 2.36 1.77 -5.63
C LEU A 160 1.87 1.48 -4.21
N ALA A 161 1.17 2.43 -3.58
CA ALA A 161 0.55 2.21 -2.26
C ALA A 161 -0.50 1.09 -2.32
N ILE A 162 -1.35 1.06 -3.34
CA ILE A 162 -2.34 -0.02 -3.54
C ILE A 162 -1.66 -1.38 -3.71
N ILE A 163 -0.57 -1.45 -4.48
CA ILE A 163 0.23 -2.67 -4.67
C ILE A 163 0.81 -3.14 -3.33
N GLN A 164 1.37 -2.23 -2.53
CA GLN A 164 1.91 -2.58 -1.22
C GLN A 164 0.84 -3.20 -0.31
N ILE A 165 -0.36 -2.62 -0.29
CA ILE A 165 -1.49 -3.14 0.49
C ILE A 165 -1.90 -4.54 0.01
N GLN A 166 -1.88 -4.77 -1.31
CA GLN A 166 -2.14 -6.09 -1.88
C GLN A 166 -1.06 -7.11 -1.49
N ASP A 167 0.22 -6.73 -1.52
CA ASP A 167 1.35 -7.59 -1.12
C ASP A 167 1.22 -7.98 0.36
N ASP A 168 0.85 -7.03 1.23
CA ASP A 168 0.66 -7.30 2.65
C ASP A 168 -0.53 -8.23 2.90
N LEU A 169 -1.62 -8.07 2.15
CA LEU A 169 -2.74 -9.03 2.18
C LEU A 169 -2.33 -10.43 1.70
N TYR A 170 -1.52 -10.51 0.64
CA TYR A 170 -1.01 -11.78 0.11
C TYR A 170 -0.17 -12.51 1.17
N LYS A 171 0.74 -11.82 1.86
CA LYS A 171 1.56 -12.39 2.95
C LYS A 171 0.73 -13.02 4.05
N GLN A 172 -0.43 -12.45 4.35
CA GLN A 172 -1.37 -12.99 5.35
C GLN A 172 -2.10 -14.26 4.89
N ILE A 173 -2.36 -14.38 3.59
CA ILE A 173 -3.13 -15.49 3.00
C ILE A 173 -2.22 -16.66 2.63
N TYR A 174 -1.01 -16.36 2.14
CA TYR A 174 -0.06 -17.33 1.63
C TYR A 174 0.21 -18.53 2.55
N PRO A 175 0.37 -18.38 3.89
CA PRO A 175 0.61 -19.52 4.78
C PRO A 175 -0.51 -20.57 4.76
N SER A 176 -1.75 -20.18 4.49
CA SER A 176 -2.87 -21.12 4.38
C SER A 176 -2.89 -21.86 3.04
N ALA A 177 -2.40 -21.21 1.98
CA ALA A 177 -2.40 -21.72 0.61
C ALA A 177 -1.16 -22.55 0.28
N SER A 178 0.00 -22.26 0.90
CA SER A 178 1.29 -22.85 0.55
C SER A 178 1.41 -24.36 0.84
N VAL A 179 0.51 -24.90 1.66
CA VAL A 179 0.44 -26.34 2.01
C VAL A 179 -0.31 -27.15 0.93
N ALA A 180 -0.93 -26.47 -0.05
CA ALA A 180 -1.69 -27.12 -1.10
C ALA A 180 -0.82 -27.90 -2.08
N VAL A 181 -1.41 -28.93 -2.69
CA VAL A 181 -0.75 -29.77 -3.70
C VAL A 181 -0.87 -29.16 -5.11
N ASP A 182 -1.88 -28.33 -5.34
CA ASP A 182 -2.15 -27.65 -6.60
C ASP A 182 -2.92 -26.34 -6.37
N ASP A 183 -3.07 -25.52 -7.42
CA ASP A 183 -3.72 -24.21 -7.37
C ASP A 183 -5.21 -24.28 -6.95
N SER A 184 -5.90 -25.37 -7.29
CA SER A 184 -7.30 -25.55 -6.91
C SER A 184 -7.40 -25.80 -5.41
N ALA A 185 -6.55 -26.67 -4.88
CA ALA A 185 -6.45 -26.94 -3.45
C ALA A 185 -5.99 -25.70 -2.67
N ALA A 186 -5.10 -24.88 -3.26
CA ALA A 186 -4.65 -23.62 -2.66
C ALA A 186 -5.82 -22.65 -2.47
N LEU A 187 -6.64 -22.49 -3.52
CA LEU A 187 -7.85 -21.69 -3.44
C LEU A 187 -8.83 -22.22 -2.40
N ASP A 188 -9.10 -23.53 -2.39
CA ASP A 188 -10.04 -24.14 -1.45
C ASP A 188 -9.60 -23.95 0.01
N LEU A 189 -8.31 -24.16 0.31
CA LEU A 189 -7.74 -23.93 1.65
C LEU A 189 -7.80 -22.45 2.06
N ALA A 190 -7.46 -21.54 1.15
CA ALA A 190 -7.56 -20.12 1.41
C ALA A 190 -9.01 -19.67 1.67
N MET A 191 -9.96 -20.18 0.89
CA MET A 191 -11.39 -19.91 1.08
C MET A 191 -11.92 -20.47 2.40
N GLU A 192 -11.52 -21.68 2.79
CA GLU A 192 -11.91 -22.28 4.07
C GLU A 192 -11.39 -21.46 5.26
N SER A 193 -10.14 -20.99 5.20
CA SER A 193 -9.51 -20.21 6.25
C SER A 193 -10.07 -18.79 6.35
N HIS A 194 -10.26 -18.11 5.21
CA HIS A 194 -10.41 -16.66 5.16
C HIS A 194 -11.81 -16.15 4.77
N ALA A 195 -12.73 -17.00 4.29
CA ALA A 195 -14.08 -16.57 3.91
C ALA A 195 -15.12 -16.67 5.06
N THR A 196 -14.68 -16.89 6.30
CA THR A 196 -15.57 -17.18 7.45
C THR A 196 -16.47 -16.00 7.85
N ASN A 197 -16.10 -14.77 7.49
CA ASN A 197 -16.92 -13.57 7.70
C ASN A 197 -18.08 -13.44 6.71
N ILE A 198 -18.12 -14.25 5.64
CA ILE A 198 -19.14 -14.18 4.60
C ILE A 198 -20.33 -15.09 4.98
N PRO A 199 -21.55 -14.56 5.15
CA PRO A 199 -22.71 -15.38 5.47
C PRO A 199 -22.98 -16.42 4.36
N ARG A 200 -23.14 -17.70 4.74
CA ARG A 200 -23.37 -18.83 3.80
C ARG A 200 -24.52 -18.63 2.80
N LYS A 201 -25.51 -17.80 3.15
CA LYS A 201 -26.65 -17.45 2.28
C LYS A 201 -26.28 -16.49 1.15
N GLN A 202 -25.22 -15.70 1.29
CA GLN A 202 -24.78 -14.67 0.35
C GLN A 202 -23.82 -15.25 -0.70
N LYS A 203 -24.31 -16.21 -1.49
CA LYS A 203 -23.49 -16.94 -2.48
C LYS A 203 -22.81 -16.02 -3.51
N ALA A 204 -23.49 -14.96 -3.93
CA ALA A 204 -22.91 -14.01 -4.88
C ALA A 204 -21.73 -13.22 -4.28
N LEU A 205 -21.79 -12.90 -2.97
CA LEU A 205 -20.69 -12.22 -2.28
C LEU A 205 -19.50 -13.17 -2.09
N ASN A 206 -19.79 -14.42 -1.73
CA ASN A 206 -18.76 -15.46 -1.64
C ASN A 206 -18.07 -15.68 -2.99
N GLN A 207 -18.81 -15.68 -4.10
CA GLN A 207 -18.24 -15.77 -5.45
C GLN A 207 -17.36 -14.55 -5.83
N VAL A 208 -17.73 -13.34 -5.39
CA VAL A 208 -16.87 -12.14 -5.57
C VAL A 208 -15.57 -12.31 -4.81
N PHE A 209 -15.63 -12.77 -3.56
CA PHE A 209 -14.45 -13.02 -2.75
C PHE A 209 -13.57 -14.15 -3.30
N GLU A 210 -14.18 -15.26 -3.76
CA GLU A 210 -13.47 -16.37 -4.41
C GLU A 210 -12.73 -15.92 -5.68
N ASN A 211 -13.36 -15.08 -6.49
CA ASN A 211 -12.72 -14.52 -7.68
C ASN A 211 -11.51 -13.65 -7.29
N GLY A 212 -11.67 -12.75 -6.32
CA GLY A 212 -10.57 -11.93 -5.82
C GLY A 212 -9.44 -12.75 -5.22
N MET A 213 -9.77 -13.80 -4.45
CA MET A 213 -8.80 -14.73 -3.86
C MET A 213 -7.99 -15.46 -4.92
N ARG A 214 -8.65 -15.97 -5.96
CA ARG A 214 -7.98 -16.65 -7.08
C ARG A 214 -6.99 -15.72 -7.80
N ARG A 215 -7.42 -14.49 -8.08
CA ARG A 215 -6.58 -13.47 -8.72
C ARG A 215 -5.38 -13.10 -7.84
N LEU A 216 -5.61 -12.94 -6.54
CA LEU A 216 -4.55 -12.68 -5.57
C LEU A 216 -3.50 -13.79 -5.52
N LEU A 217 -3.94 -15.06 -5.46
CA LEU A 217 -3.04 -16.22 -5.46
C LEU A 217 -2.26 -16.37 -6.77
N ASN A 218 -2.84 -15.94 -7.89
CA ASN A 218 -2.19 -15.89 -9.20
C ASN A 218 -1.30 -14.66 -9.40
N HIS A 219 -1.05 -13.87 -8.35
CA HIS A 219 -0.28 -12.63 -8.41
C HIS A 219 -0.81 -11.61 -9.43
N GLU A 220 -2.13 -11.60 -9.65
CA GLU A 220 -2.77 -10.63 -10.53
C GLU A 220 -3.03 -9.31 -9.80
N ALA A 221 -2.79 -8.19 -10.48
CA ALA A 221 -3.08 -6.86 -9.96
C ALA A 221 -4.59 -6.70 -9.76
N LEU A 222 -5.00 -6.48 -8.51
CA LEU A 222 -6.38 -6.24 -8.17
C LEU A 222 -6.73 -4.76 -8.41
N ASP A 223 -7.90 -4.52 -8.96
CA ASP A 223 -8.45 -3.16 -9.00
C ASP A 223 -8.89 -2.73 -7.59
N ALA A 224 -8.94 -1.42 -7.36
CA ALA A 224 -9.21 -0.85 -6.03
C ALA A 224 -10.49 -1.40 -5.38
N MET A 225 -11.59 -1.52 -6.13
CA MET A 225 -12.85 -2.04 -5.59
C MET A 225 -12.76 -3.55 -5.27
N THR A 226 -12.02 -4.34 -6.06
CA THR A 226 -11.77 -5.76 -5.74
C THR A 226 -10.92 -5.90 -4.49
N LEU A 227 -9.88 -5.10 -4.33
CA LEU A 227 -9.04 -5.13 -3.13
C LEU A 227 -9.82 -4.67 -1.89
N ILE A 228 -10.70 -3.65 -2.01
CA ILE A 228 -11.63 -3.25 -0.96
C ILE A 228 -12.56 -4.40 -0.57
N ASP A 229 -13.13 -5.12 -1.53
CA ASP A 229 -13.95 -6.30 -1.23
C ASP A 229 -13.13 -7.36 -0.47
N MET A 230 -11.90 -7.64 -0.90
CA MET A 230 -11.02 -8.60 -0.23
C MET A 230 -10.74 -8.18 1.22
N LEU A 231 -10.26 -6.95 1.45
CA LEU A 231 -9.91 -6.44 2.78
C LEU A 231 -11.11 -6.37 3.73
N THR A 232 -12.29 -6.03 3.22
CA THR A 232 -13.50 -5.88 4.06
C THR A 232 -14.27 -7.19 4.28
N LEU A 233 -13.96 -8.25 3.54
CA LEU A 233 -14.60 -9.57 3.67
C LEU A 233 -13.68 -10.64 4.26
N VAL A 234 -12.36 -10.44 4.21
CA VAL A 234 -11.39 -11.39 4.74
C VAL A 234 -11.56 -11.57 6.25
N ALA A 235 -11.41 -12.82 6.69
CA ALA A 235 -11.16 -13.18 8.08
C ALA A 235 -9.66 -13.42 8.24
N LEU A 236 -9.01 -12.55 9.02
CA LEU A 236 -7.63 -12.73 9.44
C LEU A 236 -7.61 -13.22 10.88
N LYS A 237 -6.70 -14.14 11.17
CA LYS A 237 -6.52 -14.64 12.52
C LYS A 237 -5.72 -13.61 13.33
N PRO A 238 -6.04 -13.41 14.62
CA PRO A 238 -5.34 -12.44 15.46
C PRO A 238 -3.82 -12.64 15.48
N GLU A 239 -3.35 -13.89 15.38
CA GLU A 239 -1.94 -14.25 15.43
C GLU A 239 -1.16 -13.78 14.18
N THR A 240 -1.78 -13.77 13.01
CA THR A 240 -1.16 -13.30 11.77
C THR A 240 -1.42 -11.81 11.53
N ALA A 241 -2.53 -11.30 12.05
CA ALA A 241 -2.95 -9.89 11.91
C ALA A 241 -1.96 -8.88 12.53
N SER A 242 -1.03 -9.29 13.40
CA SER A 242 -0.07 -8.34 13.99
C SER A 242 0.93 -7.73 12.99
N GLU A 243 1.11 -8.38 11.84
CA GLU A 243 2.07 -7.94 10.81
C GLU A 243 1.44 -7.00 9.76
N MET A 244 0.10 -6.88 9.75
CA MET A 244 -0.64 -6.06 8.81
C MET A 244 -1.44 -5.01 9.57
N GLN A 245 -1.55 -3.80 9.03
CA GLN A 245 -2.46 -2.80 9.60
C GLN A 245 -3.92 -3.28 9.53
N ASP A 246 -4.82 -2.60 10.26
CA ASP A 246 -6.23 -2.95 10.26
C ASP A 246 -6.82 -3.01 8.82
N PRO A 247 -7.46 -4.13 8.42
CA PRO A 247 -7.95 -4.31 7.06
C PRO A 247 -8.98 -3.26 6.62
N PHE A 248 -9.80 -2.73 7.53
CA PHE A 248 -10.76 -1.69 7.19
C PHE A 248 -10.07 -0.34 6.99
N TYR A 249 -9.04 -0.02 7.78
CA TYR A 249 -8.20 1.15 7.53
C TYR A 249 -7.48 1.06 6.18
N LEU A 250 -6.87 -0.09 5.88
CA LEU A 250 -6.22 -0.32 4.59
C LEU A 250 -7.21 -0.22 3.42
N ALA A 251 -8.45 -0.68 3.59
CA ALA A 251 -9.49 -0.50 2.58
C ALA A 251 -9.85 0.98 2.35
N LEU A 252 -9.81 1.82 3.40
CA LEU A 252 -9.99 3.27 3.26
C LEU A 252 -8.84 3.90 2.48
N GLN A 253 -7.60 3.49 2.74
CA GLN A 253 -6.43 3.94 1.97
C GLN A 253 -6.54 3.54 0.49
N VAL A 254 -6.90 2.29 0.20
CA VAL A 254 -7.14 1.84 -1.19
C VAL A 254 -8.22 2.68 -1.87
N ALA A 255 -9.29 3.03 -1.15
CA ALA A 255 -10.33 3.90 -1.69
C ALA A 255 -9.77 5.30 -2.00
N ASP A 256 -9.03 5.91 -1.07
CA ASP A 256 -8.47 7.25 -1.23
C ASP A 256 -7.42 7.34 -2.35
N HIS A 257 -6.60 6.31 -2.53
CA HIS A 257 -5.61 6.24 -3.60
C HIS A 257 -6.23 5.89 -4.96
N GLY A 258 -7.21 4.98 -5.00
CA GLY A 258 -7.67 4.36 -6.24
C GLY A 258 -8.98 4.90 -6.82
N LEU A 259 -9.80 5.62 -6.04
CA LEU A 259 -11.16 6.01 -6.42
C LEU A 259 -11.36 7.52 -6.33
N LYS A 260 -12.25 8.06 -7.17
CA LYS A 260 -12.54 9.51 -7.22
C LYS A 260 -14.06 9.77 -7.13
N SER A 261 -14.44 10.96 -6.65
CA SER A 261 -15.81 11.49 -6.67
C SER A 261 -16.87 10.58 -6.02
N GLU A 262 -17.96 10.24 -6.74
CA GLU A 262 -19.05 9.42 -6.20
C GLU A 262 -18.65 7.96 -5.95
N GLU A 263 -17.70 7.41 -6.73
CA GLU A 263 -17.22 6.05 -6.52
C GLU A 263 -16.48 5.93 -5.18
N LEU A 264 -15.62 6.91 -4.88
CA LEU A 264 -14.95 7.03 -3.58
C LEU A 264 -15.95 7.12 -2.43
N LYS A 265 -16.97 7.98 -2.58
CA LYS A 265 -18.02 8.14 -1.56
C LYS A 265 -18.79 6.85 -1.33
N MET A 266 -19.19 6.14 -2.38
CA MET A 266 -19.91 4.86 -2.24
C MET A 266 -19.01 3.78 -1.64
N ALA A 267 -17.74 3.73 -2.02
CA ALA A 267 -16.75 2.80 -1.47
C ALA A 267 -16.54 3.02 0.03
N LYS A 268 -16.31 4.26 0.47
CA LYS A 268 -16.18 4.58 1.91
C LYS A 268 -17.42 4.18 2.70
N ARG A 269 -18.62 4.43 2.18
CA ARG A 269 -19.88 4.00 2.82
C ARG A 269 -19.99 2.48 2.90
N LEU A 270 -19.59 1.76 1.85
CA LEU A 270 -19.54 0.29 1.85
C LEU A 270 -18.56 -0.26 2.89
N ILE A 271 -17.34 0.29 2.96
CA ILE A 271 -16.30 -0.11 3.92
C ILE A 271 -16.83 0.07 5.35
N TRP A 272 -17.34 1.26 5.66
CA TRP A 272 -17.89 1.53 7.00
C TRP A 272 -19.12 0.68 7.31
N ARG A 273 -20.01 0.45 6.34
CA ARG A 273 -21.15 -0.47 6.56
C ARG A 273 -20.66 -1.87 6.95
N ARG A 274 -19.68 -2.43 6.22
CA ARG A 274 -19.13 -3.75 6.51
C ARG A 274 -18.38 -3.78 7.84
N CYS A 275 -17.68 -2.72 8.20
CA CYS A 275 -17.05 -2.55 9.52
C CYS A 275 -18.11 -2.60 10.63
N TYR A 276 -19.18 -1.80 10.50
CA TYR A 276 -20.25 -1.75 11.49
C TYR A 276 -21.05 -3.03 11.65
N ILE A 277 -21.14 -3.88 10.64
CA ILE A 277 -21.87 -5.15 10.75
C ILE A 277 -20.95 -6.35 11.03
N ARG A 278 -19.64 -6.12 11.17
CA ARG A 278 -18.66 -7.18 11.46
C ARG A 278 -18.91 -7.80 12.83
N ASP A 279 -19.21 -6.95 13.81
CA ASP A 279 -19.42 -7.33 15.20
C ASP A 279 -20.91 -7.46 15.55
N ASP A 280 -21.23 -8.32 16.52
CA ASP A 280 -22.60 -8.45 17.01
C ASP A 280 -22.92 -7.40 18.09
N TRP A 281 -23.33 -6.22 17.64
CA TRP A 281 -23.70 -5.12 18.51
C TRP A 281 -24.89 -5.42 19.43
N MET A 282 -25.76 -6.37 19.08
CA MET A 282 -26.82 -6.77 20.00
C MET A 282 -26.24 -7.47 21.24
N LYS A 283 -25.20 -8.28 21.06
CA LYS A 283 -24.48 -8.97 22.14
C LYS A 283 -23.62 -7.99 22.95
N LEU A 284 -22.99 -7.02 22.29
CA LEU A 284 -22.19 -6.00 22.98
C LEU A 284 -23.08 -5.08 23.83
N ASN A 285 -24.22 -4.65 23.29
CA ASN A 285 -25.19 -3.81 23.99
C ASN A 285 -25.91 -4.54 25.14
N ASP A 286 -25.85 -5.88 25.20
CA ASP A 286 -26.26 -6.62 26.39
C ASP A 286 -25.17 -6.57 27.45
N THR A 287 -25.29 -5.56 28.33
CA THR A 287 -24.36 -5.31 29.44
C THR A 287 -24.86 -5.88 30.76
N GLN A 288 -25.87 -6.77 30.75
CA GLN A 288 -26.28 -7.42 31.98
C GLN A 288 -25.12 -8.24 32.54
N LEU A 289 -24.80 -8.01 33.82
CA LEU A 289 -23.72 -8.69 34.55
C LEU A 289 -22.30 -8.41 34.03
N LYS A 290 -22.10 -7.40 33.19
CA LYS A 290 -20.77 -6.93 32.80
C LYS A 290 -20.41 -5.68 33.59
N ASP A 291 -19.17 -5.60 34.07
CA ASP A 291 -18.62 -4.34 34.55
C ASP A 291 -18.12 -3.47 33.39
N ASP A 292 -17.79 -2.22 33.68
CA ASP A 292 -17.35 -1.27 32.66
C ASP A 292 -16.03 -1.70 32.00
N ALA A 293 -15.15 -2.38 32.74
CA ALA A 293 -13.87 -2.85 32.21
C ALA A 293 -14.06 -3.96 31.16
N GLN A 294 -14.95 -4.92 31.44
CA GLN A 294 -15.32 -5.98 30.50
C GLN A 294 -16.01 -5.42 29.24
N VAL A 295 -16.76 -4.32 29.37
CA VAL A 295 -17.36 -3.64 28.22
C VAL A 295 -16.28 -2.96 27.37
N GLN A 296 -15.28 -2.32 27.99
CA GLN A 296 -14.17 -1.70 27.25
C GLN A 296 -13.29 -2.74 26.56
N GLU A 297 -12.95 -3.85 27.24
CA GLU A 297 -12.20 -4.96 26.64
C GLU A 297 -12.93 -5.52 25.42
N ALA A 298 -14.23 -5.81 25.56
CA ALA A 298 -15.05 -6.27 24.45
C ALA A 298 -15.19 -5.23 23.32
N LEU A 299 -15.08 -3.93 23.63
CA LEU A 299 -15.07 -2.86 22.63
C LEU A 299 -13.74 -2.84 21.88
N GLY A 300 -12.63 -3.03 22.60
CA GLY A 300 -11.27 -3.09 22.05
C GLY A 300 -11.07 -4.23 21.05
N GLU A 301 -11.80 -5.33 21.21
CA GLU A 301 -11.79 -6.47 20.29
C GLU A 301 -12.61 -6.25 19.00
N THR A 302 -13.38 -5.16 18.91
CA THR A 302 -14.23 -4.91 17.73
C THR A 302 -13.42 -4.45 16.53
N ALA A 303 -13.87 -4.81 15.33
CA ALA A 303 -13.28 -4.31 14.10
C ALA A 303 -13.41 -2.78 13.97
N LEU A 304 -14.47 -2.21 14.55
CA LEU A 304 -14.65 -0.76 14.60
C LEU A 304 -13.53 -0.09 15.40
N PHE A 305 -13.19 -0.63 16.57
CA PHE A 305 -12.13 -0.05 17.40
C PHE A 305 -10.76 -0.13 16.71
N GLY A 306 -10.41 -1.29 16.14
CA GLY A 306 -9.17 -1.47 15.39
C GLY A 306 -9.00 -0.48 14.23
N ALA A 307 -10.06 -0.29 13.44
CA ALA A 307 -10.07 0.68 12.34
C ALA A 307 -9.92 2.13 12.81
N LEU A 308 -10.58 2.50 13.91
CA LEU A 308 -10.52 3.85 14.47
C LEU A 308 -9.15 4.15 15.09
N ILE A 309 -8.60 3.25 15.90
CA ILE A 309 -7.25 3.36 16.48
C ILE A 309 -6.22 3.55 15.38
N THR A 310 -6.24 2.69 14.35
CA THR A 310 -5.30 2.77 13.23
C THR A 310 -5.47 4.08 12.46
N GLY A 311 -6.71 4.51 12.23
CA GLY A 311 -7.03 5.77 11.57
C GLY A 311 -6.51 7.00 12.33
N TYR A 312 -6.73 7.06 13.64
CA TYR A 312 -6.22 8.16 14.47
C TYR A 312 -4.71 8.13 14.62
N HIS A 313 -4.06 6.96 14.67
CA HIS A 313 -2.59 6.87 14.70
C HIS A 313 -1.93 7.47 13.46
N HIS A 314 -2.57 7.36 12.29
CA HIS A 314 -2.03 7.82 11.01
C HIS A 314 -2.57 9.19 10.58
N GLN A 315 -3.36 9.87 11.43
CA GLN A 315 -3.85 11.19 11.10
C GLN A 315 -2.71 12.21 11.14
N THR A 316 -2.82 13.25 10.32
CA THR A 316 -1.91 14.39 10.35
C THR A 316 -2.69 15.68 10.56
N LEU A 317 -2.00 16.77 10.87
CA LEU A 317 -2.63 18.09 10.97
C LEU A 317 -3.27 18.53 9.63
N GLU A 318 -2.71 18.08 8.51
CA GLU A 318 -3.18 18.41 7.16
C GLU A 318 -4.32 17.47 6.72
N THR A 319 -4.30 16.23 7.20
CA THR A 319 -5.26 15.17 6.86
C THR A 319 -5.84 14.57 8.16
N PRO A 320 -6.78 15.27 8.83
CA PRO A 320 -7.43 14.74 10.01
C PRO A 320 -8.28 13.52 9.66
N PHE A 321 -8.30 12.53 10.55
CA PHE A 321 -9.07 11.32 10.33
C PHE A 321 -10.55 11.55 10.61
N HIS A 322 -11.40 11.12 9.69
CA HIS A 322 -12.86 11.23 9.79
C HIS A 322 -13.52 9.91 9.40
N TYR A 323 -14.29 9.35 10.34
CA TYR A 323 -15.10 8.17 10.08
C TYR A 323 -16.51 8.55 9.62
N VAL A 324 -17.13 7.69 8.80
CA VAL A 324 -18.51 7.86 8.32
C VAL A 324 -19.46 7.30 9.38
N ARG A 325 -20.47 8.06 9.80
CA ARG A 325 -21.40 7.61 10.85
C ARG A 325 -22.24 6.40 10.39
N PRO A 326 -22.74 5.55 11.30
CA PRO A 326 -23.59 4.41 10.94
C PRO A 326 -24.76 4.77 10.02
N SER A 327 -25.49 5.84 10.31
CA SER A 327 -26.60 6.32 9.48
C SER A 327 -26.16 6.83 8.11
N GLU A 328 -24.96 7.39 8.00
CA GLU A 328 -24.41 7.89 6.74
C GLU A 328 -23.90 6.74 5.85
N ALA A 329 -23.45 5.63 6.43
CA ALA A 329 -23.00 4.43 5.72
C ALA A 329 -24.12 3.64 5.01
N LEU A 330 -25.40 3.85 5.38
CA LEU A 330 -26.55 3.19 4.74
C LEU A 330 -26.69 3.55 3.25
N GLY A 331 -27.18 2.62 2.43
CA GLY A 331 -27.57 2.90 1.05
C GLY A 331 -26.46 2.78 0.01
N ALA A 332 -25.26 2.32 0.38
CA ALA A 332 -24.21 2.01 -0.58
C ALA A 332 -24.62 0.82 -1.47
N PHE A 333 -24.65 1.00 -2.79
CA PHE A 333 -24.93 -0.07 -3.77
C PHE A 333 -26.26 -0.83 -3.59
N VAL A 334 -27.27 -0.20 -2.97
CA VAL A 334 -28.60 -0.82 -2.75
C VAL A 334 -29.53 -0.67 -3.96
N ASP A 335 -29.24 0.27 -4.87
CA ASP A 335 -30.03 0.52 -6.08
C ASP A 335 -29.41 -0.12 -7.33
N GLY A 336 -28.13 -0.48 -7.26
CA GLY A 336 -27.37 -1.14 -8.31
C GLY A 336 -25.97 -1.51 -7.82
N PRO A 337 -25.35 -2.55 -8.41
CA PRO A 337 -23.97 -2.90 -8.08
C PRO A 337 -23.00 -1.83 -8.62
N ASP A 338 -21.75 -1.86 -8.17
CA ASP A 338 -20.72 -0.99 -8.74
C ASP A 338 -20.43 -1.32 -10.22
N ARG A 339 -19.67 -0.44 -10.87
CA ARG A 339 -19.44 -0.47 -12.32
C ARG A 339 -18.81 -1.77 -12.82
N ARG A 340 -18.03 -2.48 -12.00
CA ARG A 340 -17.33 -3.71 -12.41
C ARG A 340 -18.30 -4.82 -12.78
N PHE A 341 -19.50 -4.80 -12.21
CA PHE A 341 -20.51 -5.82 -12.43
C PHE A 341 -21.51 -5.46 -13.52
N HIS A 342 -21.35 -4.33 -14.22
CA HIS A 342 -22.32 -3.90 -15.23
C HIS A 342 -22.47 -4.91 -16.38
N ASP A 343 -21.40 -5.60 -16.75
CA ASP A 343 -21.41 -6.57 -17.87
C ASP A 343 -21.79 -7.99 -17.42
N MET A 344 -22.04 -8.20 -16.13
CA MET A 344 -22.52 -9.47 -15.59
C MET A 344 -24.00 -9.71 -15.91
N ASP A 345 -24.41 -10.99 -15.86
CA ASP A 345 -25.79 -11.36 -16.08
C ASP A 345 -26.73 -10.70 -15.04
N LYS A 346 -27.91 -10.32 -15.50
CA LYS A 346 -28.91 -9.63 -14.66
C LYS A 346 -29.21 -10.40 -13.36
N PRO A 347 -29.40 -11.73 -13.36
CA PRO A 347 -29.61 -12.50 -12.12
C PRO A 347 -28.46 -12.37 -11.11
N PHE A 348 -27.21 -12.36 -11.55
CA PHE A 348 -26.06 -12.16 -10.65
C PHE A 348 -26.04 -10.74 -10.06
N ARG A 349 -26.24 -9.71 -10.88
CA ARG A 349 -26.33 -8.32 -10.42
C ARG A 349 -27.44 -8.11 -9.39
N GLU A 350 -28.61 -8.72 -9.60
CA GLU A 350 -29.73 -8.66 -8.65
C GLU A 350 -29.39 -9.30 -7.30
N LYS A 351 -28.61 -10.40 -7.30
CA LYS A 351 -28.13 -11.02 -6.06
C LYS A 351 -27.13 -10.14 -5.30
N LEU A 352 -26.24 -9.42 -6.00
CA LEU A 352 -25.32 -8.47 -5.35
C LEU A 352 -26.07 -7.30 -4.71
N VAL A 353 -27.07 -6.76 -5.40
CA VAL A 353 -27.96 -5.74 -4.84
C VAL A 353 -28.73 -6.28 -3.63
N GLN A 354 -29.21 -7.51 -3.70
CA GLN A 354 -29.88 -8.15 -2.57
C GLN A 354 -28.95 -8.32 -1.36
N ASN A 355 -27.70 -8.73 -1.56
CA ASN A 355 -26.71 -8.80 -0.48
C ASN A 355 -26.48 -7.42 0.16
N SER A 356 -26.34 -6.37 -0.65
CA SER A 356 -26.18 -4.99 -0.16
C SER A 356 -27.39 -4.53 0.67
N LYS A 357 -28.61 -4.88 0.25
CA LYS A 357 -29.84 -4.58 1.02
C LYS A 357 -29.92 -5.35 2.34
N GLU A 358 -29.42 -6.58 2.38
CA GLU A 358 -29.33 -7.37 3.62
C GLU A 358 -28.35 -6.76 4.61
N GLU A 359 -27.17 -6.35 4.15
CA GLU A 359 -26.19 -5.61 4.96
C GLU A 359 -26.80 -4.31 5.52
N ASP A 360 -27.47 -3.52 4.67
CA ASP A 360 -28.17 -2.29 5.05
C ASP A 360 -29.27 -2.52 6.10
N THR A 361 -30.02 -3.62 5.95
CA THR A 361 -31.08 -4.00 6.89
C THR A 361 -30.48 -4.37 8.25
N LEU A 362 -29.35 -5.07 8.26
CA LEU A 362 -28.64 -5.43 9.49
C LEU A 362 -28.07 -4.17 10.18
N LEU A 363 -27.43 -3.28 9.42
CA LEU A 363 -26.91 -2.02 9.94
C LEU A 363 -28.05 -1.18 10.57
N ARG A 364 -29.19 -1.04 9.87
CA ARG A 364 -30.36 -0.34 10.40
C ARG A 364 -30.87 -0.97 11.69
N LYS A 365 -30.90 -2.30 11.76
CA LYS A 365 -31.26 -3.01 12.99
C LYS A 365 -30.31 -2.66 14.14
N TYR A 366 -29.00 -2.59 13.92
CA TYR A 366 -28.04 -2.21 14.97
C TYR A 366 -28.17 -0.74 15.38
N ILE A 367 -28.43 0.17 14.44
CA ILE A 367 -28.74 1.58 14.74
C ILE A 367 -29.96 1.66 15.67
N ASP A 368 -31.07 1.01 15.28
CA ASP A 368 -32.35 1.15 15.98
C ASP A 368 -32.39 0.40 17.32
N LYS A 369 -31.81 -0.81 17.37
CA LYS A 369 -31.98 -1.74 18.50
C LYS A 369 -30.76 -1.86 19.41
N ALA A 370 -29.55 -1.69 18.86
CA ALA A 370 -28.30 -1.80 19.61
C ALA A 370 -27.69 -0.42 19.92
N ARG A 371 -28.36 0.68 19.55
CA ARG A 371 -27.87 2.05 19.75
C ARG A 371 -26.49 2.28 19.14
N LEU A 372 -26.24 1.68 17.96
CA LEU A 372 -24.93 1.70 17.31
C LEU A 372 -24.36 3.10 17.10
N GLU A 373 -25.19 4.11 16.86
CA GLU A 373 -24.75 5.52 16.78
C GLU A 373 -24.03 6.01 18.05
N LYS A 374 -24.50 5.58 19.22
CA LYS A 374 -23.87 5.92 20.49
C LYS A 374 -22.58 5.14 20.68
N TRP A 375 -22.61 3.84 20.36
CA TRP A 375 -21.41 3.00 20.43
C TRP A 375 -20.31 3.55 19.53
N ALA A 376 -20.59 3.81 18.26
CA ALA A 376 -19.60 4.31 17.32
C ALA A 376 -18.95 5.62 17.78
N ARG A 377 -19.71 6.53 18.38
CA ARG A 377 -19.16 7.75 18.96
C ARG A 377 -18.28 7.46 20.19
N SER A 378 -18.77 6.63 21.11
CA SER A 378 -18.00 6.28 22.31
C SER A 378 -16.71 5.56 21.95
N THR A 379 -16.74 4.64 20.98
CA THR A 379 -15.57 3.94 20.47
C THR A 379 -14.56 4.91 19.86
N ALA A 380 -15.05 5.89 19.10
CA ALA A 380 -14.20 6.92 18.50
C ALA A 380 -13.53 7.81 19.55
N GLU A 381 -14.27 8.25 20.57
CA GLU A 381 -13.74 9.04 21.69
C GLU A 381 -12.70 8.26 22.50
N THR A 382 -12.97 6.97 22.80
CA THR A 382 -12.01 6.10 23.48
C THR A 382 -10.75 5.91 22.63
N ALA A 383 -10.90 5.58 21.35
CA ALA A 383 -9.77 5.34 20.46
C ALA A 383 -8.89 6.60 20.30
N GLU A 384 -9.50 7.77 20.11
CA GLU A 384 -8.78 9.05 20.04
C GLU A 384 -8.00 9.34 21.33
N THR A 385 -8.61 9.07 22.49
CA THR A 385 -7.98 9.25 23.80
C THR A 385 -6.79 8.31 23.99
N GLU A 386 -6.90 7.05 23.58
CA GLU A 386 -5.80 6.09 23.67
C GLU A 386 -4.62 6.46 22.77
N VAL A 387 -4.88 6.87 21.53
CA VAL A 387 -3.84 7.34 20.61
C VAL A 387 -3.14 8.58 21.15
N ALA A 388 -3.90 9.53 21.70
CA ALA A 388 -3.34 10.74 22.32
C ALA A 388 -2.46 10.38 23.54
N ALA A 389 -2.92 9.49 24.42
CA ALA A 389 -2.15 9.03 25.57
C ALA A 389 -0.85 8.33 25.16
N TYR A 390 -0.88 7.52 24.09
CA TYR A 390 0.31 6.89 23.54
C TYR A 390 1.32 7.93 23.00
N ALA A 391 0.85 8.94 22.27
CA ALA A 391 1.71 10.00 21.75
C ALA A 391 2.35 10.86 22.86
N ASP A 392 1.59 11.17 23.91
CA ASP A 392 2.08 11.89 25.09
C ASP A 392 3.17 11.10 25.83
N GLU A 393 2.98 9.78 25.97
CA GLU A 393 3.97 8.90 26.62
C GLU A 393 5.26 8.80 25.79
N GLN A 394 5.17 8.65 24.47
CA GLN A 394 6.35 8.67 23.59
C GLN A 394 7.10 10.00 23.66
N THR A 395 6.37 11.12 23.74
CA THR A 395 6.97 12.45 23.88
C THR A 395 7.68 12.61 25.23
N ARG A 396 7.07 12.11 26.32
CA ARG A 396 7.69 12.12 27.65
C ARG A 396 8.94 11.26 27.71
N ALA A 397 8.87 10.03 27.22
CA ALA A 397 10.00 9.11 27.18
C ALA A 397 11.17 9.66 26.35
N GLY A 398 10.88 10.31 25.21
CA GLY A 398 11.88 11.00 24.40
C GLY A 398 12.52 12.19 25.11
N ALA A 399 11.73 12.98 25.86
CA ALA A 399 12.25 14.11 26.64
C ALA A 399 13.16 13.67 27.80
N GLU A 400 12.78 12.61 28.51
CA GLU A 400 13.57 12.02 29.61
C GLU A 400 14.91 11.43 29.11
N GLN A 401 14.95 10.88 27.90
CA GLN A 401 16.19 10.42 27.26
C GLN A 401 17.11 11.59 26.90
N THR A 402 16.57 12.73 26.44
CA THR A 402 17.40 13.90 26.11
C THR A 402 17.98 14.63 27.32
N ASP A 403 17.32 14.60 28.48
CA ASP A 403 17.83 15.20 29.71
C ASP A 403 18.87 14.30 30.41
N GLY A 404 18.79 12.97 30.28
CA GLY A 404 19.78 12.04 30.84
C GLY A 404 21.17 12.12 30.18
N ASP A 405 21.23 12.49 28.90
CA ASP A 405 22.50 12.69 28.19
C ASP A 405 23.19 14.01 28.59
N ALA A 406 22.44 14.99 29.12
CA ALA A 406 22.98 16.27 29.58
C ALA A 406 23.64 16.20 30.97
N GLU A 407 23.24 15.27 31.85
CA GLU A 407 23.84 15.10 33.19
C GLU A 407 25.15 14.27 33.18
N SER A 408 25.51 13.62 32.07
CA SER A 408 26.74 12.81 31.99
C SER A 408 28.03 13.60 31.67
N LEU A 409 27.93 14.93 31.48
CA LEU A 409 29.05 15.80 31.08
C LEU A 409 29.58 16.76 32.16
N ASP A 410 29.17 16.61 33.44
CA ASP A 410 29.68 17.47 34.52
C ASP A 410 30.20 16.69 35.76
N GLU A 411 31.17 15.80 35.55
CA GLU A 411 32.11 15.44 36.63
C GLU A 411 33.55 15.71 36.20
N THR A 412 33.99 16.96 36.36
CA THR A 412 35.41 17.24 36.61
C THR A 412 35.59 17.71 38.05
N PRO A 413 36.36 16.98 38.89
CA PRO A 413 36.91 17.58 40.09
C PRO A 413 38.39 17.90 39.86
N SER A 414 38.66 19.17 39.56
CA SER A 414 39.97 19.76 39.77
C SER A 414 40.26 19.86 41.27
N SER A 415 41.31 19.18 41.78
CA SER A 415 42.04 19.70 42.94
C SER A 415 43.51 19.29 42.97
N LEU A 416 44.33 20.33 42.81
CA LEU A 416 45.71 20.50 43.28
C LEU A 416 46.05 19.74 44.58
N ARG A 417 47.14 18.94 44.57
CA ARG A 417 48.15 18.95 45.64
C ARG A 417 49.57 18.70 45.09
N LEU A 418 50.39 19.73 45.23
CA LEU A 418 51.85 19.67 45.26
C LEU A 418 52.34 18.93 46.52
N ASN A 419 53.39 18.11 46.37
CA ASN A 419 54.52 17.80 47.27
C ASN A 419 55.15 16.50 46.72
N GLY A 420 56.46 16.33 46.48
CA GLY A 420 57.63 16.93 47.10
C GLY A 420 58.53 15.81 47.67
N SER A 421 59.37 15.21 46.81
CA SER A 421 60.72 14.65 47.05
C SER A 421 60.99 13.48 48.04
N THR A 422 62.02 12.70 47.66
CA THR A 422 62.92 11.77 48.42
C THR A 422 62.36 10.36 48.69
N ASN A 423 63.07 9.22 48.58
CA ASN A 423 64.46 8.75 48.32
C ASN A 423 64.31 7.31 47.73
N GLY A 424 65.22 6.60 47.06
CA GLY A 424 66.68 6.57 46.98
C GLY A 424 67.10 5.11 46.67
N ILE A 425 68.07 4.94 45.76
CA ILE A 425 69.09 3.86 45.68
C ILE A 425 68.63 2.39 45.82
N HIS A 426 68.70 1.62 44.72
CA HIS A 426 69.73 0.58 44.55
C HIS A 426 69.94 0.19 43.09
#